data_AF-A0A1U9UND1-F1
#
_entry.id   AF-A0A1U9UND1-F1
#
_cell.length_a   1.000
_cell.length_b   1.000
_cell.length_c   1.000
_cell.angle_alpha   90.00
_cell.angle_beta   90.00
_cell.angle_gamma   90.00
#
_symmetry.space_group_name_H-M   'P 1'
#
loop_
_entity.id
_entity.type
_entity.pdbx_description
1 polymer ?
#
loop_
_entity_poly.entity_id
_entity_poly.type
_entity_poly.pdbx_seq_one_letter_code
_entity_poly.pdbx_strand_id
1 'polypeptide(L)'
;MPAADLDLTDAALQAAMANDIAELRSRFPETRALYREVCGLLFFRYGVTPTANKLYSLVRKGSMGTPAEVLQAFWQELRGRTRVTIDHPDLPDALKQVAAEAVKTIWQAANEAATGELATLRAEARHAASAAEAERDAARTETAAAREEVAATSAQLAEARQAHDAVQADLAAERQVHAATQARLEAGRAELDAAGRQLAELRTQFSTELERAREQVTLAQERAEASERRSLRELDAERTARQQSERTAEALRGQLVAVRSEARDAAVAQAEVRARLEAQSAALADRLASVEQAQRKSVSDLDTVQTELAAAERRAERAEAEAALVRQLLAELRMGPPERNGSGGRRRKADGPGPTEQQAQSERQAQEPGAPTAAQNPADGNDSSDDNDDSQQ
;
A
#
# COMPACT_ATOMS: atom_id res chain seq x y z
N MET A 1 -15.41 51.13 91.70
CA MET A 1 -14.04 51.62 91.95
C MET A 1 -14.02 53.12 91.69
N PRO A 2 -14.07 54.00 92.72
CA PRO A 2 -14.08 55.45 92.51
C PRO A 2 -12.97 56.22 93.28
N ALA A 3 -11.95 55.54 93.79
CA ALA A 3 -10.95 56.15 94.69
C ALA A 3 -9.83 56.91 93.96
N ALA A 4 -9.25 56.33 92.90
CA ALA A 4 -8.00 56.82 92.32
C ALA A 4 -8.07 58.24 91.72
N ASP A 5 -9.19 58.61 91.10
CA ASP A 5 -9.34 59.95 90.50
C ASP A 5 -9.40 61.07 91.56
N LEU A 6 -9.83 60.76 92.79
CA LEU A 6 -9.85 61.72 93.89
C LEU A 6 -8.43 61.97 94.44
N ASP A 7 -7.60 60.94 94.54
CA ASP A 7 -6.21 61.07 94.99
C ASP A 7 -5.34 61.82 93.98
N LEU A 8 -5.50 61.57 92.67
CA LEU A 8 -4.80 62.33 91.63
C LEU A 8 -5.22 63.80 91.60
N THR A 9 -6.50 64.10 91.81
CA THR A 9 -6.98 65.50 91.79
C THR A 9 -6.54 66.29 93.02
N ASP A 10 -6.53 65.71 94.22
CA ASP A 10 -5.96 66.40 95.40
C ASP A 10 -4.43 66.57 95.31
N ALA A 11 -3.70 65.56 94.83
CA ALA A 11 -2.25 65.69 94.61
C ALA A 11 -1.90 66.82 93.61
N ALA A 12 -2.65 66.94 92.52
CA ALA A 12 -2.50 68.03 91.56
C ALA A 12 -2.89 69.40 92.17
N LEU A 13 -3.95 69.44 93.00
CA LEU A 13 -4.38 70.65 93.71
C LEU A 13 -3.32 71.15 94.69
N GLN A 14 -2.70 70.24 95.45
CA GLN A 14 -1.61 70.55 96.37
C GLN A 14 -0.35 71.04 95.64
N ALA A 15 -0.01 70.47 94.48
CA ALA A 15 1.11 70.92 93.65
C ALA A 15 0.88 72.33 93.10
N ALA A 16 -0.31 72.63 92.58
CA ALA A 16 -0.69 73.97 92.12
C ALA A 16 -0.65 75.00 93.28
N MET A 17 -1.19 74.63 94.44
CA MET A 17 -1.15 75.47 95.64
C MET A 17 0.28 75.80 96.08
N ALA A 18 1.21 74.85 96.00
CA ALA A 18 2.61 75.08 96.32
C ALA A 18 3.29 76.05 95.33
N ASN A 19 2.96 75.97 94.04
CA ASN A 19 3.47 76.87 93.00
C ASN A 19 2.96 78.31 93.21
N ASP A 20 1.66 78.50 93.39
CA ASP A 20 1.06 79.81 93.63
C ASP A 20 1.64 80.49 94.88
N ILE A 21 1.92 79.71 95.93
CA ILE A 21 2.58 80.21 97.16
C ILE A 21 4.05 80.60 96.88
N ALA A 22 4.76 79.89 95.99
CA ALA A 22 6.10 80.29 95.55
C ALA A 22 6.08 81.59 94.73
N GLU A 23 5.07 81.79 93.89
CA GLU A 23 4.83 83.03 93.16
C GLU A 23 4.54 84.21 94.10
N LEU A 24 3.65 84.03 95.08
CA LEU A 24 3.38 85.04 96.14
C LEU A 24 4.63 85.37 96.97
N ARG A 25 5.44 84.37 97.33
CA ARG A 25 6.73 84.53 98.04
C ARG A 25 7.73 85.42 97.29
N SER A 26 7.63 85.53 95.96
CA SER A 26 8.46 86.41 95.13
C SER A 26 7.96 87.86 95.10
N ARG A 27 6.64 88.06 95.12
CA ARG A 27 6.00 89.39 95.04
C ARG A 27 5.91 90.12 96.38
N PHE A 28 5.77 89.39 97.48
CA PHE A 28 5.59 89.95 98.82
C PHE A 28 6.79 89.63 99.72
N PRO A 29 7.82 90.51 99.75
CA PRO A 29 9.00 90.29 100.60
C PRO A 29 8.69 90.45 102.09
N GLU A 30 7.67 91.25 102.46
CA GLU A 30 7.24 91.42 103.83
C GLU A 30 6.44 90.20 104.34
N THR A 31 6.87 89.64 105.46
CA THR A 31 6.29 88.43 106.05
C THR A 31 4.80 88.57 106.40
N ARG A 32 4.34 89.71 106.94
CA ARG A 32 2.91 89.90 107.28
C ARG A 32 2.03 90.02 106.04
N ALA A 33 2.45 90.78 105.03
CA ALA A 33 1.74 90.86 103.75
C ALA A 33 1.64 89.48 103.08
N LEU A 34 2.74 88.73 103.01
CA LEU A 34 2.75 87.37 102.46
C LEU A 34 1.78 86.43 103.19
N TYR A 35 1.70 86.48 104.53
CA TYR A 35 0.71 85.68 105.28
C TYR A 35 -0.73 86.04 104.91
N ARG A 36 -1.05 87.32 104.69
CA ARG A 36 -2.40 87.78 104.32
C ARG A 36 -2.81 87.29 102.92
N GLU A 37 -1.91 87.41 101.95
CA GLU A 37 -2.20 86.93 100.58
C GLU A 37 -2.30 85.40 100.50
N VAL A 38 -1.52 84.66 101.30
CA VAL A 38 -1.68 83.20 101.42
C VAL A 38 -2.97 82.80 102.14
N CYS A 39 -3.48 83.59 103.09
CA CYS A 39 -4.83 83.39 103.65
C CYS A 39 -5.91 83.54 102.55
N GLY A 40 -5.79 84.60 101.74
CA GLY A 40 -6.69 84.86 100.61
C GLY A 40 -6.65 83.74 99.57
N LEU A 41 -5.46 83.30 99.15
CA LEU A 41 -5.26 82.21 98.21
C LEU A 41 -5.93 80.91 98.68
N LEU A 42 -5.62 80.47 99.91
CA LEU A 42 -6.18 79.24 100.49
C LEU A 42 -7.70 79.28 100.54
N PHE A 43 -8.27 80.39 101.03
CA PHE A 43 -9.71 80.51 101.21
C PHE A 43 -10.48 80.65 99.89
N PHE A 44 -10.07 81.59 99.01
CA PHE A 44 -10.86 81.93 97.82
C PHE A 44 -10.61 81.02 96.61
N ARG A 45 -9.37 80.54 96.39
CA ARG A 45 -9.01 79.75 95.20
C ARG A 45 -9.03 78.24 95.47
N TYR A 46 -8.76 77.84 96.71
CA TYR A 46 -8.67 76.42 97.10
C TYR A 46 -9.76 75.95 98.07
N GLY A 47 -10.60 76.85 98.61
CA GLY A 47 -11.66 76.51 99.58
C GLY A 47 -11.14 76.00 100.93
N VAL A 48 -9.83 76.03 101.17
CA VAL A 48 -9.19 75.53 102.40
C VAL A 48 -9.24 76.63 103.45
N THR A 49 -9.79 76.34 104.62
CA THR A 49 -9.81 77.28 105.75
C THR A 49 -8.37 77.52 106.27
N PRO A 50 -7.82 78.75 106.16
CA PRO A 50 -6.49 79.03 106.66
C PRO A 50 -6.43 78.87 108.18
N THR A 51 -5.41 78.16 108.66
CA THR A 51 -5.10 77.97 110.09
C THR A 51 -3.64 78.34 110.35
N ALA A 52 -3.33 78.84 111.55
CA ALA A 52 -1.98 79.33 111.88
C ALA A 52 -0.88 78.29 111.60
N ASN A 53 -1.13 77.01 111.90
CA ASN A 53 -0.21 75.90 111.66
C ASN A 53 -0.02 75.60 110.15
N LYS A 54 -1.10 75.63 109.35
CA LYS A 54 -1.02 75.43 107.89
C LYS A 54 -0.31 76.61 107.21
N LEU A 55 -0.60 77.84 107.63
CA LEU A 55 0.11 79.04 107.17
C LEU A 55 1.61 78.97 107.50
N TYR A 56 1.97 78.67 108.75
CA TYR A 56 3.38 78.61 109.17
C TYR A 56 4.15 77.51 108.43
N SER A 57 3.56 76.32 108.25
CA SER A 57 4.21 75.22 107.51
C SER A 57 4.38 75.50 106.01
N LEU A 58 3.49 76.29 105.40
CA LEU A 58 3.54 76.70 103.99
C LEU A 58 4.46 77.92 103.73
N VAL A 59 4.57 78.87 104.67
CA VAL A 59 5.34 80.12 104.50
C VAL A 59 6.73 80.07 105.15
N ARG A 60 6.86 79.41 106.31
CA ARG A 60 8.11 79.18 107.07
C ARG A 60 8.98 80.45 107.28
N LYS A 61 8.34 81.57 107.61
CA LYS A 61 8.99 82.86 107.95
C LYS A 61 8.34 83.51 109.17
N GLY A 62 9.10 84.30 109.92
CA GLY A 62 8.61 85.13 111.04
C GLY A 62 8.49 84.40 112.38
N SER A 63 8.02 85.14 113.40
CA SER A 63 7.79 84.61 114.75
C SER A 63 6.50 83.79 114.82
N MET A 64 6.43 82.85 115.76
CA MET A 64 5.34 81.86 115.87
C MET A 64 3.95 82.48 116.12
N GLY A 65 3.88 83.69 116.70
CA GLY A 65 2.63 84.43 116.88
C GLY A 65 2.11 85.15 115.62
N THR A 66 2.99 85.53 114.69
CA THR A 66 2.64 86.36 113.53
C THR A 66 1.59 85.73 112.59
N PRO A 67 1.60 84.41 112.31
CA PRO A 67 0.54 83.77 111.52
C PRO A 67 -0.85 83.88 112.17
N ALA A 68 -0.93 83.84 113.50
CA ALA A 68 -2.20 83.93 114.23
C ALA A 68 -2.76 85.37 114.21
N GLU A 69 -1.90 86.37 114.43
CA GLU A 69 -2.27 87.79 114.30
C GLU A 69 -2.82 88.11 112.91
N VAL A 70 -2.10 87.73 111.85
CA VAL A 70 -2.48 88.02 110.47
C VAL A 70 -3.74 87.26 110.07
N LEU A 71 -3.90 86.01 110.52
CA LEU A 71 -5.11 85.23 110.28
C LEU A 71 -6.33 85.85 110.97
N GLN A 72 -6.19 86.31 112.22
CA GLN A 72 -7.27 86.97 112.95
C GLN A 72 -7.62 88.33 112.31
N ALA A 73 -6.63 89.11 111.87
CA ALA A 73 -6.85 90.34 111.11
C ALA A 73 -7.54 90.07 109.77
N PHE A 74 -7.09 89.07 109.00
CA PHE A 74 -7.71 88.63 107.74
C PHE A 74 -9.18 88.23 107.94
N TRP A 75 -9.50 87.42 108.96
CA TRP A 75 -10.90 87.06 109.24
C TRP A 75 -11.76 88.24 109.71
N GLN A 76 -11.18 89.29 110.31
CA GLN A 76 -11.93 90.51 110.62
C GLN A 76 -12.13 91.40 109.38
N GLU A 77 -11.09 91.60 108.56
CA GLU A 77 -11.19 92.34 107.29
C GLU A 77 -12.20 91.68 106.34
N LEU A 78 -12.12 90.35 106.20
CA LEU A 78 -13.01 89.57 105.34
C LEU A 78 -14.47 89.67 105.81
N ARG A 79 -14.74 89.49 107.11
CA ARG A 79 -16.09 89.69 107.67
C ARG A 79 -16.57 91.14 107.54
N GLY A 80 -15.67 92.12 107.61
CA GLY A 80 -16.00 93.52 107.33
C GLY A 80 -16.39 93.76 105.87
N ARG A 81 -15.74 93.09 104.92
CA ARG A 81 -15.98 93.25 103.47
C ARG A 81 -17.16 92.42 102.93
N THR A 82 -17.47 91.27 103.52
CA THR A 82 -18.63 90.45 103.10
C THR A 82 -19.91 90.73 103.89
N ARG A 83 -19.84 91.42 105.04
CA ARG A 83 -21.04 91.86 105.76
C ARG A 83 -21.63 93.11 105.10
N VAL A 84 -22.71 92.90 104.34
CA VAL A 84 -23.61 93.98 103.91
C VAL A 84 -24.27 94.59 105.14
N THR A 85 -23.62 95.60 105.71
CA THR A 85 -24.13 96.38 106.85
C THR A 85 -24.75 97.66 106.30
N ILE A 86 -26.02 97.90 106.60
CA ILE A 86 -26.68 99.19 106.31
C ILE A 86 -26.25 100.18 107.41
N ASP A 87 -25.02 100.65 107.31
CA ASP A 87 -24.39 101.50 108.34
C ASP A 87 -24.66 102.98 108.03
N HIS A 88 -25.87 103.41 108.39
CA HIS A 88 -26.28 104.82 108.41
C HIS A 88 -26.56 105.23 109.86
N PRO A 89 -25.97 106.32 110.38
CA PRO A 89 -26.05 106.66 111.80
C PRO A 89 -27.49 106.96 112.26
N ASP A 90 -28.29 107.62 111.40
CA ASP A 90 -29.66 108.04 111.73
C ASP A 90 -30.74 106.96 111.51
N LEU A 91 -30.37 105.73 111.12
CA LEU A 91 -31.34 104.68 110.78
C LEU A 91 -31.58 103.72 111.97
N PRO A 92 -32.82 103.59 112.49
CA PRO A 92 -33.14 102.68 113.58
C PRO A 92 -32.86 101.21 113.24
N ASP A 93 -32.33 100.45 114.20
CA ASP A 93 -31.88 99.07 113.97
C ASP A 93 -33.01 98.10 113.56
N ALA A 94 -34.26 98.39 113.94
CA ALA A 94 -35.43 97.65 113.45
C ALA A 94 -35.57 97.70 111.91
N LEU A 95 -35.27 98.84 111.28
CA LEU A 95 -35.28 98.95 109.82
C LEU A 95 -34.08 98.23 109.19
N LYS A 96 -32.91 98.24 109.85
CA LYS A 96 -31.74 97.47 109.40
C LYS A 96 -32.01 95.97 109.43
N GLN A 97 -32.70 95.48 110.46
CA GLN A 97 -33.12 94.07 110.59
C GLN A 97 -34.09 93.67 109.47
N VAL A 98 -35.20 94.40 109.28
CA VAL A 98 -36.18 94.11 108.22
C VAL A 98 -35.56 94.14 106.83
N ALA A 99 -34.67 95.10 106.54
CA ALA A 99 -33.98 95.17 105.26
C ALA A 99 -32.96 94.03 105.07
N ALA A 100 -32.23 93.62 106.12
CA ALA A 100 -31.32 92.48 106.05
C ALA A 100 -32.07 91.14 105.86
N GLU A 101 -33.23 90.98 106.49
CA GLU A 101 -34.09 89.81 106.29
C GLU A 101 -34.68 89.77 104.87
N ALA A 102 -35.13 90.91 104.33
CA ALA A 102 -35.61 91.01 102.95
C ALA A 102 -34.50 90.69 101.92
N VAL A 103 -33.29 91.22 102.09
CA VAL A 103 -32.15 90.88 101.20
C VAL A 103 -31.79 89.40 101.31
N LYS A 104 -31.84 88.82 102.52
CA LYS A 104 -31.59 87.41 102.75
C LYS A 104 -32.64 86.53 102.06
N THR A 105 -33.94 86.82 102.19
CA THR A 105 -34.99 86.01 101.54
C THR A 105 -34.98 86.14 100.03
N ILE A 106 -34.72 87.33 99.48
CA ILE A 106 -34.51 87.53 98.04
C ILE A 106 -33.32 86.70 97.54
N TRP A 107 -32.18 86.73 98.25
CA TRP A 107 -31.01 85.93 97.88
C TRP A 107 -31.26 84.42 97.98
N GLN A 108 -31.95 83.97 99.03
CA GLN A 108 -32.33 82.55 99.17
C GLN A 108 -33.26 82.10 98.04
N ALA A 109 -34.30 82.86 97.72
CA ALA A 109 -35.24 82.54 96.64
C ALA A 109 -34.56 82.58 95.25
N ALA A 110 -33.68 83.55 94.99
CA ALA A 110 -32.91 83.62 93.75
C ALA A 110 -31.93 82.44 93.61
N ASN A 111 -31.27 82.03 94.70
CA ASN A 111 -30.40 80.86 94.70
C ASN A 111 -31.20 79.56 94.51
N GLU A 112 -32.35 79.42 95.18
CA GLU A 112 -33.24 78.26 95.02
C GLU A 112 -33.73 78.13 93.57
N ALA A 113 -34.25 79.21 92.98
CA ALA A 113 -34.65 79.28 91.58
C ALA A 113 -33.50 78.90 90.63
N ALA A 114 -32.32 79.51 90.78
CA ALA A 114 -31.15 79.21 89.96
C ALA A 114 -30.67 77.75 90.11
N THR A 115 -30.78 77.15 91.31
CA THR A 115 -30.48 75.71 91.48
C THR A 115 -31.56 74.81 90.88
N GLY A 116 -32.82 75.23 90.87
CA GLY A 116 -33.93 74.55 90.21
C GLY A 116 -33.79 74.54 88.69
N GLU A 117 -33.58 75.71 88.08
CA GLU A 117 -33.31 75.86 86.64
C GLU A 117 -32.05 75.08 86.20
N LEU A 118 -30.98 75.13 87.00
CA LEU A 118 -29.79 74.32 86.74
C LEU A 118 -30.07 72.81 86.87
N ALA A 119 -31.03 72.40 87.71
CA ALA A 119 -31.43 71.00 87.82
C ALA A 119 -32.30 70.55 86.63
N THR A 120 -33.24 71.37 86.14
CA THR A 120 -34.05 71.06 84.95
C THR A 120 -33.18 70.99 83.70
N LEU A 121 -32.32 71.98 83.45
CA LEU A 121 -31.37 71.98 82.33
C LEU A 121 -30.42 70.76 82.36
N ARG A 122 -30.01 70.32 83.55
CA ARG A 122 -29.22 69.07 83.72
C ARG A 122 -30.03 67.80 83.46
N ALA A 123 -31.33 67.80 83.74
CA ALA A 123 -32.21 66.67 83.43
C ALA A 123 -32.48 66.60 81.91
N GLU A 124 -32.81 67.73 81.28
CA GLU A 124 -33.02 67.88 79.84
C GLU A 124 -31.77 67.48 79.05
N ALA A 125 -30.58 67.97 79.44
CA ALA A 125 -29.32 67.61 78.78
C ALA A 125 -29.01 66.10 78.88
N ARG A 126 -29.33 65.45 80.00
CA ARG A 126 -29.20 63.99 80.16
C ARG A 126 -30.19 63.23 79.29
N HIS A 127 -31.45 63.68 79.25
CA HIS A 127 -32.47 63.08 78.39
C HIS A 127 -32.07 63.18 76.92
N ALA A 128 -31.67 64.37 76.45
CA ALA A 128 -31.20 64.61 75.09
C ALA A 128 -29.96 63.76 74.73
N ALA A 129 -29.00 63.62 75.65
CA ALA A 129 -27.86 62.73 75.47
C ALA A 129 -28.30 61.26 75.31
N SER A 130 -29.15 60.75 76.22
CA SER A 130 -29.65 59.36 76.15
C SER A 130 -30.49 59.06 74.90
N ALA A 131 -31.24 60.05 74.40
CA ALA A 131 -32.00 59.93 73.17
C ALA A 131 -31.05 59.87 71.94
N ALA A 132 -30.03 60.73 71.89
CA ALA A 132 -29.04 60.73 70.82
C ALA A 132 -28.13 59.48 70.85
N GLU A 133 -27.88 58.89 72.02
CA GLU A 133 -27.21 57.59 72.16
C GLU A 133 -28.09 56.45 71.63
N ALA A 134 -29.36 56.41 72.00
CA ALA A 134 -30.32 55.42 71.49
C ALA A 134 -30.54 55.51 69.97
N GLU A 135 -30.66 56.73 69.41
CA GLU A 135 -30.76 56.96 67.96
C GLU A 135 -29.50 56.50 67.23
N ARG A 136 -28.31 56.82 67.76
CA ARG A 136 -27.03 56.35 67.20
C ARG A 136 -26.91 54.84 67.22
N ASP A 137 -27.32 54.18 68.30
CA ASP A 137 -27.19 52.73 68.41
C ASP A 137 -28.25 51.99 67.58
N ALA A 138 -29.44 52.57 67.39
CA ALA A 138 -30.40 52.11 66.38
C ALA A 138 -29.84 52.24 64.94
N ALA A 139 -29.27 53.39 64.58
CA ALA A 139 -28.62 53.57 63.27
C ALA A 139 -27.41 52.64 63.07
N ARG A 140 -26.71 52.26 64.15
CA ARG A 140 -25.64 51.25 64.13
C ARG A 140 -26.17 49.84 63.90
N THR A 141 -27.29 49.44 64.49
CA THR A 141 -27.89 48.12 64.23
C THR A 141 -28.49 48.04 62.84
N GLU A 142 -29.14 49.10 62.36
CA GLU A 142 -29.65 49.18 60.98
C GLU A 142 -28.52 49.11 59.94
N THR A 143 -27.44 49.89 60.12
CA THR A 143 -26.28 49.84 59.22
C THR A 143 -25.44 48.57 59.35
N ALA A 144 -25.58 47.80 60.44
CA ALA A 144 -25.03 46.45 60.53
C ALA A 144 -25.88 45.45 59.72
N ALA A 145 -27.21 45.43 59.95
CA ALA A 145 -28.14 44.56 59.23
C ALA A 145 -28.06 44.78 57.71
N ALA A 146 -28.07 46.03 57.25
CA ALA A 146 -27.94 46.36 55.83
C ALA A 146 -26.59 45.91 55.22
N ARG A 147 -25.51 45.83 56.00
CA ARG A 147 -24.23 45.26 55.55
C ARG A 147 -24.27 43.75 55.46
N GLU A 148 -24.96 43.08 56.37
CA GLU A 148 -25.17 41.62 56.34
C GLU A 148 -26.06 41.22 55.16
N GLU A 149 -27.13 41.96 54.88
CA GLU A 149 -27.97 41.78 53.68
C GLU A 149 -27.19 41.99 52.38
N VAL A 150 -26.39 43.06 52.28
CA VAL A 150 -25.51 43.30 51.12
C VAL A 150 -24.45 42.20 50.98
N ALA A 151 -23.86 41.71 52.08
CA ALA A 151 -22.91 40.61 52.05
C ALA A 151 -23.58 39.31 51.56
N ALA A 152 -24.74 38.94 52.11
CA ALA A 152 -25.51 37.76 51.69
C ALA A 152 -25.93 37.84 50.21
N THR A 153 -26.42 39.00 49.77
CA THR A 153 -26.79 39.24 48.36
C THR A 153 -25.57 39.14 47.44
N SER A 154 -24.41 39.64 47.87
CA SER A 154 -23.16 39.54 47.10
C SER A 154 -22.64 38.10 46.98
N ALA A 155 -22.81 37.28 48.03
CA ALA A 155 -22.47 35.86 48.02
C ALA A 155 -23.39 35.07 47.08
N GLN A 156 -24.71 35.28 47.16
CA GLN A 156 -25.68 34.68 46.24
C GLN A 156 -25.41 35.06 44.78
N LEU A 157 -25.03 36.32 44.52
CA LEU A 157 -24.66 36.77 43.18
C LEU A 157 -23.34 36.14 42.68
N ALA A 158 -22.38 35.87 43.57
CA ALA A 158 -21.15 35.16 43.22
C ALA A 158 -21.42 33.68 42.91
N GLU A 159 -22.24 33.01 43.72
CA GLU A 159 -22.68 31.62 43.51
C GLU A 159 -23.48 31.47 42.20
N ALA A 160 -24.43 32.38 41.94
CA ALA A 160 -25.22 32.39 40.70
C ALA A 160 -24.35 32.62 39.45
N ARG A 161 -23.29 33.44 39.54
CA ARG A 161 -22.29 33.60 38.47
C ARG A 161 -21.49 32.33 38.25
N GLN A 162 -20.97 31.71 39.32
CA GLN A 162 -20.24 30.45 39.22
C GLN A 162 -21.10 29.33 38.60
N ALA A 163 -22.37 29.25 38.98
CA ALA A 163 -23.33 28.30 38.39
C ALA A 163 -23.61 28.60 36.91
N HIS A 164 -23.79 29.87 36.54
CA HIS A 164 -23.93 30.28 35.13
C HIS A 164 -22.68 29.91 34.32
N ASP A 165 -21.49 30.23 34.80
CA ASP A 165 -20.25 30.03 34.06
C ASP A 165 -19.91 28.54 33.91
N ALA A 166 -20.27 27.70 34.88
CA ALA A 166 -20.25 26.24 34.75
C ALA A 166 -21.20 25.77 33.64
N VAL A 167 -22.47 26.22 33.63
CA VAL A 167 -23.45 25.87 32.59
C VAL A 167 -23.01 26.35 31.19
N GLN A 168 -22.32 27.49 31.07
CA GLN A 168 -21.72 27.93 29.80
C GLN A 168 -20.55 27.04 29.36
N ALA A 169 -19.73 26.54 30.29
CA ALA A 169 -18.65 25.60 29.99
C ALA A 169 -19.20 24.25 29.53
N ASP A 170 -20.21 23.70 30.21
CA ASP A 170 -20.89 22.47 29.82
C ASP A 170 -21.56 22.61 28.44
N LEU A 171 -22.26 23.72 28.20
CA LEU A 171 -22.87 24.03 26.90
C LEU A 171 -21.82 24.19 25.78
N ALA A 172 -20.63 24.71 26.09
CA ALA A 172 -19.53 24.78 25.14
C ALA A 172 -18.95 23.39 24.82
N ALA A 173 -18.81 22.53 25.83
CA ALA A 173 -18.36 21.14 25.65
C ALA A 173 -19.37 20.32 24.83
N GLU A 174 -20.66 20.39 25.15
CA GLU A 174 -21.72 19.72 24.38
C GLU A 174 -21.78 20.22 22.92
N ARG A 175 -21.59 21.52 22.67
CA ARG A 175 -21.47 22.06 21.30
C ARG A 175 -20.27 21.49 20.54
N GLN A 176 -19.12 21.29 21.21
CA GLN A 176 -17.94 20.66 20.60
C GLN A 176 -18.17 19.18 20.30
N VAL A 177 -18.80 18.43 21.22
CA VAL A 177 -19.19 17.02 21.01
C VAL A 177 -20.22 16.89 19.88
N HIS A 178 -21.18 17.81 19.79
CA HIS A 178 -22.16 17.85 18.70
C HIS A 178 -21.49 18.13 17.34
N ALA A 179 -20.62 19.14 17.26
CA ALA A 179 -19.86 19.41 16.03
C ALA A 179 -18.97 18.23 15.61
N ALA A 180 -18.31 17.57 16.57
CA ALA A 180 -17.47 16.40 16.31
C ALA A 180 -18.28 15.17 15.85
N THR A 181 -19.50 14.98 16.35
CA THR A 181 -20.39 13.89 15.92
C THR A 181 -21.05 14.17 14.56
N GLN A 182 -21.41 15.43 14.28
CA GLN A 182 -21.83 15.89 12.95
C GLN A 182 -20.72 15.64 11.90
N ALA A 183 -19.49 16.10 12.16
CA ALA A 183 -18.36 15.92 11.23
C ALA A 183 -18.05 14.43 10.93
N ARG A 184 -18.15 13.54 11.94
CA ARG A 184 -18.02 12.08 11.74
C ARG A 184 -19.13 11.51 10.87
N LEU A 185 -20.37 11.98 11.04
CA LEU A 185 -21.53 11.55 10.25
C LEU A 185 -21.47 12.08 8.80
N GLU A 186 -20.91 13.26 8.59
CA GLU A 186 -20.64 13.81 7.25
C GLU A 186 -19.50 13.07 6.54
N ALA A 187 -18.41 12.76 7.24
CA ALA A 187 -17.32 11.93 6.73
C ALA A 187 -17.81 10.53 6.33
N GLY A 188 -18.55 9.85 7.20
CA GLY A 188 -19.13 8.53 6.91
C GLY A 188 -20.12 8.53 5.73
N ARG A 189 -20.85 9.64 5.50
CA ARG A 189 -21.67 9.82 4.29
C ARG A 189 -20.80 9.95 3.04
N ALA A 190 -19.73 10.76 3.09
CA ALA A 190 -18.81 10.92 1.96
C ALA A 190 -18.08 9.60 1.60
N GLU A 191 -17.74 8.78 2.60
CA GLU A 191 -17.20 7.43 2.43
C GLU A 191 -18.22 6.48 1.76
N LEU A 192 -19.47 6.47 2.22
CA LEU A 192 -20.55 5.69 1.60
C LEU A 192 -20.82 6.11 0.15
N ASP A 193 -20.83 7.41 -0.14
CA ASP A 193 -20.97 7.94 -1.50
C ASP A 193 -19.77 7.58 -2.39
N ALA A 194 -18.55 7.55 -1.85
CA ALA A 194 -17.35 7.13 -2.56
C ALA A 194 -17.38 5.63 -2.89
N ALA A 195 -17.68 4.79 -1.90
CA ALA A 195 -17.85 3.35 -2.07
C ALA A 195 -19.01 3.03 -3.04
N GLY A 196 -20.11 3.79 -2.99
CA GLY A 196 -21.22 3.70 -3.93
C GLY A 196 -20.83 3.99 -5.37
N ARG A 197 -20.01 5.04 -5.60
CA ARG A 197 -19.43 5.34 -6.92
C ARG A 197 -18.50 4.23 -7.41
N GLN A 198 -17.56 3.77 -6.57
CA GLN A 198 -16.65 2.66 -6.92
C GLN A 198 -17.40 1.37 -7.25
N LEU A 199 -18.44 1.03 -6.50
CA LEU A 199 -19.26 -0.16 -6.73
C LEU A 199 -20.14 -0.03 -7.99
N ALA A 200 -20.57 1.18 -8.35
CA ALA A 200 -21.22 1.43 -9.64
C ALA A 200 -20.24 1.29 -10.81
N GLU A 201 -19.02 1.83 -10.67
CA GLU A 201 -17.96 1.72 -11.67
C GLU A 201 -17.51 0.26 -11.88
N LEU A 202 -17.24 -0.50 -10.81
CA LEU A 202 -16.89 -1.92 -10.92
C LEU A 202 -18.01 -2.74 -11.58
N ARG A 203 -19.28 -2.39 -11.35
CA ARG A 203 -20.42 -3.01 -12.06
C ARG A 203 -20.43 -2.70 -13.55
N THR A 204 -20.15 -1.46 -13.95
CA THR A 204 -20.08 -1.12 -15.38
C THR A 204 -18.87 -1.78 -16.05
N GLN A 205 -17.69 -1.73 -15.43
CA GLN A 205 -16.48 -2.42 -15.89
C GLN A 205 -16.76 -3.93 -16.11
N PHE A 206 -17.21 -4.64 -15.07
CA PHE A 206 -17.55 -6.07 -15.15
C PHE A 206 -18.61 -6.38 -16.23
N SER A 207 -19.62 -5.51 -16.40
CA SER A 207 -20.60 -5.69 -17.48
C SER A 207 -19.96 -5.57 -18.88
N THR A 208 -19.04 -4.61 -19.09
CA THR A 208 -18.34 -4.47 -20.38
C THR A 208 -17.35 -5.60 -20.64
N GLU A 209 -16.74 -6.16 -19.60
CA GLU A 209 -15.89 -7.35 -19.71
C GLU A 209 -16.72 -8.61 -20.02
N LEU A 210 -17.91 -8.74 -19.43
CA LEU A 210 -18.81 -9.85 -19.69
C LEU A 210 -19.34 -9.84 -21.13
N GLU A 211 -19.70 -8.68 -21.69
CA GLU A 211 -20.09 -8.60 -23.11
C GLU A 211 -18.88 -8.86 -24.04
N ARG A 212 -17.70 -8.30 -23.76
CA ARG A 212 -16.46 -8.61 -24.52
C ARG A 212 -16.12 -10.10 -24.50
N ALA A 213 -16.30 -10.77 -23.36
CA ALA A 213 -16.09 -12.20 -23.25
C ALA A 213 -17.09 -13.01 -24.08
N ARG A 214 -18.37 -12.57 -24.14
CA ARG A 214 -19.38 -13.16 -25.03
C ARG A 214 -19.04 -12.95 -26.50
N GLU A 215 -18.64 -11.75 -26.91
CA GLU A 215 -18.18 -11.45 -28.27
C GLU A 215 -16.96 -12.29 -28.68
N GLN A 216 -16.01 -12.52 -27.76
CA GLN A 216 -14.88 -13.41 -28.01
C GLN A 216 -15.31 -14.88 -28.16
N VAL A 217 -16.30 -15.34 -27.38
CA VAL A 217 -16.86 -16.70 -27.50
C VAL A 217 -17.62 -16.88 -28.82
N THR A 218 -18.44 -15.92 -29.25
CA THR A 218 -19.15 -16.02 -30.55
C THR A 218 -18.16 -15.98 -31.71
N LEU A 219 -17.18 -15.08 -31.70
CA LEU A 219 -16.11 -15.06 -32.70
C LEU A 219 -15.27 -16.36 -32.72
N ALA A 220 -15.06 -17.00 -31.58
CA ALA A 220 -14.39 -18.30 -31.51
C ALA A 220 -15.27 -19.42 -32.10
N GLN A 221 -16.57 -19.42 -31.82
CA GLN A 221 -17.55 -20.35 -32.39
C GLN A 221 -17.65 -20.20 -33.91
N GLU A 222 -17.81 -18.97 -34.43
CA GLU A 222 -17.83 -18.68 -35.87
C GLU A 222 -16.55 -19.16 -36.57
N ARG A 223 -15.38 -18.98 -35.95
CA ARG A 223 -14.10 -19.46 -36.49
C ARG A 223 -14.01 -20.98 -36.47
N ALA A 224 -14.49 -21.63 -35.41
CA ALA A 224 -14.54 -23.09 -35.31
C ALA A 224 -15.47 -23.66 -36.39
N GLU A 225 -16.73 -23.21 -36.46
CA GLU A 225 -17.67 -23.61 -37.51
C GLU A 225 -17.11 -23.32 -38.92
N ALA A 226 -16.43 -22.19 -39.13
CA ALA A 226 -15.84 -21.86 -40.42
C ALA A 226 -14.66 -22.79 -40.78
N SER A 227 -13.92 -23.32 -39.78
CA SER A 227 -12.91 -24.36 -39.98
C SER A 227 -13.52 -25.73 -40.25
N GLU A 228 -14.58 -26.12 -39.56
CA GLU A 228 -15.35 -27.35 -39.82
C GLU A 228 -15.98 -27.32 -41.23
N ARG A 229 -16.59 -26.18 -41.60
CA ARG A 229 -17.09 -25.92 -42.96
C ARG A 229 -15.97 -25.88 -44.02
N ARG A 230 -14.69 -25.83 -43.66
CA ARG A 230 -13.57 -26.04 -44.59
C ARG A 230 -13.16 -27.52 -44.62
N SER A 231 -12.89 -28.14 -43.47
CA SER A 231 -12.45 -29.54 -43.40
C SER A 231 -13.49 -30.52 -43.97
N LEU A 232 -14.79 -30.26 -43.81
CA LEU A 232 -15.85 -31.05 -44.47
C LEU A 232 -15.78 -30.96 -46.01
N ARG A 233 -15.52 -29.77 -46.56
CA ARG A 233 -15.36 -29.58 -48.02
C ARG A 233 -14.06 -30.20 -48.53
N GLU A 234 -12.99 -30.14 -47.75
CA GLU A 234 -11.71 -30.78 -48.05
C GLU A 234 -11.85 -32.30 -48.03
N LEU A 235 -12.58 -32.88 -47.07
CA LEU A 235 -12.93 -34.30 -47.03
C LEU A 235 -13.80 -34.73 -48.21
N ASP A 236 -14.80 -33.94 -48.62
CA ASP A 236 -15.64 -34.27 -49.77
C ASP A 236 -14.90 -34.11 -51.11
N ALA A 237 -13.99 -33.14 -51.21
CA ALA A 237 -13.06 -33.03 -52.34
C ALA A 237 -12.11 -34.23 -52.38
N GLU A 238 -11.56 -34.65 -51.24
CA GLU A 238 -10.69 -35.82 -51.14
C GLU A 238 -11.43 -37.12 -51.47
N ARG A 239 -12.65 -37.32 -50.95
CA ARG A 239 -13.54 -38.44 -51.32
C ARG A 239 -13.79 -38.48 -52.83
N THR A 240 -14.04 -37.32 -53.44
CA THR A 240 -14.26 -37.20 -54.89
C THR A 240 -12.99 -37.54 -55.67
N ALA A 241 -11.82 -37.03 -55.25
CA ALA A 241 -10.53 -37.32 -55.87
C ALA A 241 -10.12 -38.80 -55.72
N ARG A 242 -10.35 -39.40 -54.54
CA ARG A 242 -10.16 -40.84 -54.28
C ARG A 242 -11.07 -41.67 -55.19
N GLN A 243 -12.36 -41.36 -55.30
CA GLN A 243 -13.27 -42.09 -56.19
C GLN A 243 -12.90 -41.95 -57.68
N GLN A 244 -12.40 -40.78 -58.11
CA GLN A 244 -11.88 -40.59 -59.47
C GLN A 244 -10.61 -41.44 -59.68
N SER A 245 -9.68 -41.41 -58.73
CA SER A 245 -8.45 -42.22 -58.74
C SER A 245 -8.76 -43.72 -58.82
N GLU A 246 -9.68 -44.21 -57.97
CA GLU A 246 -10.16 -45.59 -57.97
C GLU A 246 -10.72 -46.01 -59.33
N ARG A 247 -11.61 -45.21 -59.93
CA ARG A 247 -12.14 -45.45 -61.28
C ARG A 247 -11.05 -45.47 -62.35
N THR A 248 -10.05 -44.58 -62.29
CA THR A 248 -8.92 -44.61 -63.23
C THR A 248 -8.03 -45.83 -63.02
N ALA A 249 -7.82 -46.26 -61.79
CA ALA A 249 -7.08 -47.48 -61.47
C ALA A 249 -7.83 -48.75 -61.91
N GLU A 250 -9.16 -48.78 -61.80
CA GLU A 250 -10.01 -49.84 -62.35
C GLU A 250 -9.96 -49.86 -63.89
N ALA A 251 -10.06 -48.70 -64.56
CA ALA A 251 -9.93 -48.60 -66.01
C ALA A 251 -8.55 -49.06 -66.50
N LEU A 252 -7.46 -48.64 -65.83
CA LEU A 252 -6.09 -49.08 -66.13
C LEU A 252 -5.90 -50.57 -65.84
N ARG A 253 -6.50 -51.14 -64.78
CA ARG A 253 -6.52 -52.60 -64.55
C ARG A 253 -7.27 -53.33 -65.67
N GLY A 254 -8.39 -52.80 -66.14
CA GLY A 254 -9.13 -53.32 -67.28
C GLY A 254 -8.32 -53.31 -68.57
N GLN A 255 -7.64 -52.21 -68.88
CA GLN A 255 -6.70 -52.10 -70.01
C GLN A 255 -5.52 -53.07 -69.87
N LEU A 256 -4.93 -53.20 -68.68
CA LEU A 256 -3.87 -54.17 -68.43
C LEU A 256 -4.34 -55.62 -68.55
N VAL A 257 -5.60 -55.92 -68.25
CA VAL A 257 -6.20 -57.25 -68.54
C VAL A 257 -6.38 -57.43 -70.04
N ALA A 258 -6.92 -56.44 -70.76
CA ALA A 258 -7.12 -56.49 -72.21
C ALA A 258 -5.78 -56.71 -72.96
N VAL A 259 -4.77 -55.89 -72.68
CA VAL A 259 -3.41 -56.03 -73.25
C VAL A 259 -2.76 -57.35 -72.84
N ARG A 260 -3.06 -57.90 -71.67
CA ARG A 260 -2.60 -59.25 -71.27
C ARG A 260 -3.33 -60.39 -71.99
N SER A 261 -4.60 -60.24 -72.36
CA SER A 261 -5.26 -61.17 -73.29
C SER A 261 -4.68 -61.05 -74.70
N GLU A 262 -4.60 -59.84 -75.26
CA GLU A 262 -4.02 -59.60 -76.58
C GLU A 262 -2.58 -60.14 -76.70
N ALA A 263 -1.74 -59.94 -75.68
CA ALA A 263 -0.39 -60.49 -75.64
C ALA A 263 -0.35 -62.03 -75.48
N ARG A 264 -1.33 -62.64 -74.80
CA ARG A 264 -1.47 -64.10 -74.73
C ARG A 264 -1.93 -64.67 -76.06
N ASP A 265 -2.94 -64.07 -76.68
CA ASP A 265 -3.50 -64.51 -77.96
C ASP A 265 -2.47 -64.34 -79.08
N ALA A 266 -1.69 -63.24 -79.07
CA ALA A 266 -0.55 -63.05 -79.93
C ALA A 266 0.58 -64.07 -79.66
N ALA A 267 0.86 -64.42 -78.40
CA ALA A 267 1.85 -65.45 -78.07
C ALA A 267 1.38 -66.85 -78.51
N VAL A 268 0.09 -67.17 -78.41
CA VAL A 268 -0.51 -68.41 -78.95
C VAL A 268 -0.41 -68.43 -80.48
N ALA A 269 -0.75 -67.33 -81.17
CA ALA A 269 -0.62 -67.22 -82.62
C ALA A 269 0.85 -67.35 -83.07
N GLN A 270 1.80 -66.75 -82.35
CA GLN A 270 3.24 -66.93 -82.60
C GLN A 270 3.69 -68.37 -82.35
N ALA A 271 3.20 -69.03 -81.29
CA ALA A 271 3.48 -70.44 -81.03
C ALA A 271 2.91 -71.36 -82.12
N GLU A 272 1.70 -71.08 -82.63
CA GLU A 272 1.14 -71.79 -83.78
C GLU A 272 1.97 -71.60 -85.06
N VAL A 273 2.35 -70.36 -85.39
CA VAL A 273 3.20 -70.07 -86.57
C VAL A 273 4.55 -70.76 -86.42
N ARG A 274 5.15 -70.71 -85.23
CA ARG A 274 6.40 -71.42 -84.92
C ARG A 274 6.24 -72.94 -85.07
N ALA A 275 5.20 -73.54 -84.51
CA ALA A 275 4.94 -74.98 -84.64
C ALA A 275 4.71 -75.40 -86.11
N ARG A 276 4.04 -74.56 -86.92
CA ARG A 276 3.90 -74.78 -88.37
C ARG A 276 5.24 -74.69 -89.10
N LEU A 277 6.12 -73.75 -88.75
CA LEU A 277 7.46 -73.63 -89.31
C LEU A 277 8.38 -74.78 -88.88
N GLU A 278 8.31 -75.21 -87.62
CA GLU A 278 9.04 -76.37 -87.11
C GLU A 278 8.58 -77.66 -87.81
N ALA A 279 7.26 -77.86 -87.98
CA ALA A 279 6.72 -78.98 -88.76
C ALA A 279 7.11 -78.93 -90.24
N GLN A 280 7.16 -77.75 -90.87
CA GLN A 280 7.70 -77.58 -92.22
C GLN A 280 9.20 -77.90 -92.29
N SER A 281 9.99 -77.51 -91.28
CA SER A 281 11.42 -77.81 -91.22
C SER A 281 11.68 -79.32 -91.05
N ALA A 282 10.86 -80.01 -90.23
CA ALA A 282 10.89 -81.46 -90.10
C ALA A 282 10.54 -82.15 -91.42
N ALA A 283 9.45 -81.74 -92.07
CA ALA A 283 9.05 -82.28 -93.38
C ALA A 283 10.08 -82.01 -94.50
N LEU A 284 10.87 -80.95 -94.39
CA LEU A 284 12.01 -80.68 -95.28
C LEU A 284 13.24 -81.53 -94.93
N ALA A 285 13.50 -81.79 -93.64
CA ALA A 285 14.54 -82.69 -93.18
C ALA A 285 14.26 -84.16 -93.58
N ASP A 286 13.01 -84.63 -93.44
CA ASP A 286 12.58 -85.95 -93.90
C ASP A 286 12.71 -86.09 -95.42
N ARG A 287 12.38 -85.03 -96.18
CA ARG A 287 12.61 -84.99 -97.63
C ARG A 287 14.10 -85.07 -97.96
N LEU A 288 14.95 -84.29 -97.28
CA LEU A 288 16.41 -84.37 -97.45
C LEU A 288 16.94 -85.77 -97.14
N ALA A 289 16.54 -86.38 -96.03
CA ALA A 289 16.91 -87.74 -95.67
C ALA A 289 16.47 -88.77 -96.73
N SER A 290 15.26 -88.62 -97.29
CA SER A 290 14.78 -89.50 -98.38
C SER A 290 15.57 -89.31 -99.69
N VAL A 291 15.98 -88.08 -100.02
CA VAL A 291 16.81 -87.77 -101.19
C VAL A 291 18.24 -88.28 -100.99
N GLU A 292 18.84 -88.08 -99.82
CA GLU A 292 20.13 -88.68 -99.48
C GLU A 292 20.09 -90.21 -99.55
N GLN A 293 19.02 -90.84 -99.06
CA GLN A 293 18.88 -92.30 -99.11
C GLN A 293 18.67 -92.82 -100.54
N ALA A 294 17.98 -92.06 -101.40
CA ALA A 294 17.89 -92.34 -102.83
C ALA A 294 19.25 -92.14 -103.53
N GLN A 295 20.02 -91.11 -103.17
CA GLN A 295 21.34 -90.85 -103.73
C GLN A 295 22.35 -91.94 -103.31
N ARG A 296 22.34 -92.37 -102.04
CA ARG A 296 23.15 -93.50 -101.54
C ARG A 296 22.82 -94.81 -102.28
N LYS A 297 21.56 -95.05 -102.63
CA LYS A 297 21.18 -96.16 -103.53
C LYS A 297 21.81 -95.97 -104.91
N SER A 298 21.62 -94.83 -105.57
CA SER A 298 22.18 -94.58 -106.91
C SER A 298 23.71 -94.72 -106.98
N VAL A 299 24.44 -94.41 -105.89
CA VAL A 299 25.89 -94.66 -105.79
C VAL A 299 26.20 -96.15 -105.68
N SER A 300 25.42 -96.90 -104.89
CA SER A 300 25.52 -98.37 -104.81
C SER A 300 25.16 -99.07 -106.12
N ASP A 301 24.20 -98.52 -106.88
CA ASP A 301 23.76 -99.02 -108.18
C ASP A 301 24.82 -98.73 -109.28
N LEU A 302 25.56 -97.62 -109.15
CA LEU A 302 26.70 -97.32 -110.02
C LEU A 302 27.93 -98.21 -109.73
N ASP A 303 28.19 -98.50 -108.45
CA ASP A 303 29.30 -99.36 -108.04
C ASP A 303 29.10 -100.81 -108.53
N THR A 304 27.89 -101.36 -108.39
CA THR A 304 27.57 -102.70 -108.94
C THR A 304 27.74 -102.75 -110.46
N VAL A 305 27.22 -101.77 -111.21
CA VAL A 305 27.42 -101.68 -112.67
C VAL A 305 28.90 -101.60 -113.06
N GLN A 306 29.76 -100.91 -112.29
CA GLN A 306 31.20 -100.89 -112.52
C GLN A 306 31.84 -102.27 -112.26
N THR A 307 31.42 -103.01 -111.22
CA THR A 307 31.91 -104.37 -110.99
C THR A 307 31.49 -105.36 -112.07
N GLU A 308 30.29 -105.22 -112.64
CA GLU A 308 29.82 -106.04 -113.76
C GLU A 308 30.60 -105.78 -115.06
N LEU A 309 30.88 -104.51 -115.36
CA LEU A 309 31.70 -104.11 -116.51
C LEU A 309 33.12 -104.68 -116.40
N ALA A 310 33.77 -104.49 -115.25
CA ALA A 310 35.10 -105.05 -114.97
C ALA A 310 35.09 -106.60 -114.95
N ALA A 311 33.93 -107.25 -114.80
CA ALA A 311 33.78 -108.70 -114.95
C ALA A 311 33.51 -109.13 -116.39
N ALA A 312 33.05 -108.24 -117.28
CA ALA A 312 32.87 -108.49 -118.71
C ALA A 312 34.19 -108.36 -119.49
N GLU A 313 35.00 -107.35 -119.19
CA GLU A 313 36.33 -107.14 -119.78
C GLU A 313 37.23 -108.37 -119.56
N ARG A 314 37.32 -108.84 -118.30
CA ARG A 314 38.03 -110.07 -117.92
C ARG A 314 37.48 -111.38 -118.51
N ARG A 315 36.35 -111.35 -119.23
CA ARG A 315 35.86 -112.47 -120.06
C ARG A 315 36.31 -112.34 -121.53
N ALA A 316 36.39 -111.13 -122.07
CA ALA A 316 36.90 -110.87 -123.42
C ALA A 316 38.39 -111.24 -123.54
N GLU A 317 39.22 -110.78 -122.60
CA GLU A 317 40.67 -111.04 -122.56
C GLU A 317 41.02 -112.55 -122.63
N ARG A 318 40.17 -113.40 -122.02
CA ARG A 318 40.37 -114.86 -121.99
C ARG A 318 40.07 -115.51 -123.33
N ALA A 319 38.98 -115.09 -123.98
CA ALA A 319 38.63 -115.57 -125.31
C ALA A 319 39.68 -115.18 -126.37
N GLU A 320 40.30 -113.99 -126.24
CA GLU A 320 41.40 -113.58 -127.11
C GLU A 320 42.67 -114.42 -126.90
N ALA A 321 43.00 -114.75 -125.65
CA ALA A 321 44.14 -115.63 -125.32
C ALA A 321 43.95 -117.06 -125.85
N GLU A 322 42.77 -117.64 -125.70
CA GLU A 322 42.44 -118.96 -126.25
C GLU A 322 42.51 -118.97 -127.79
N ALA A 323 42.00 -117.92 -128.44
CA ALA A 323 42.09 -117.75 -129.89
C ALA A 323 43.54 -117.52 -130.38
N ALA A 324 44.47 -117.04 -129.54
CA ALA A 324 45.88 -116.95 -129.88
C ALA A 324 46.57 -118.32 -129.88
N LEU A 325 46.27 -119.16 -128.88
CA LEU A 325 46.89 -120.49 -128.71
C LEU A 325 46.58 -121.43 -129.89
N VAL A 326 45.32 -121.46 -130.34
CA VAL A 326 44.87 -122.29 -131.49
C VAL A 326 45.58 -121.88 -132.79
N ARG A 327 45.97 -120.60 -132.94
CA ARG A 327 46.72 -120.11 -134.11
C ARG A 327 48.20 -120.49 -134.11
N GLN A 328 48.79 -120.88 -132.97
CA GLN A 328 50.17 -121.39 -132.93
C GLN A 328 50.27 -122.86 -133.36
N LEU A 329 49.33 -123.71 -132.96
CA LEU A 329 49.38 -125.16 -133.23
C LEU A 329 49.15 -125.55 -134.70
N LEU A 330 48.58 -124.65 -135.52
CA LEU A 330 48.40 -124.85 -136.97
C LEU A 330 49.64 -124.46 -137.81
N ALA A 331 50.71 -123.93 -137.20
CA ALA A 331 51.84 -123.35 -137.92
C ALA A 331 52.99 -124.33 -138.26
N GLU A 332 53.04 -125.52 -137.67
CA GLU A 332 54.19 -126.45 -137.83
C GLU A 332 54.24 -127.19 -139.19
N LEU A 333 53.26 -127.00 -140.08
CA LEU A 333 53.15 -127.72 -141.36
C LEU A 333 53.13 -126.84 -142.63
N ARG A 334 54.10 -125.91 -142.77
CA ARG A 334 54.90 -125.75 -144.01
C ARG A 334 56.01 -124.69 -143.95
N MET A 335 57.09 -124.96 -144.70
CA MET A 335 58.27 -124.10 -144.89
C MET A 335 58.05 -123.06 -146.01
N GLY A 336 58.76 -121.91 -145.97
CA GLY A 336 58.99 -121.08 -147.18
C GLY A 336 59.20 -119.57 -146.95
N PRO A 337 60.35 -118.97 -147.33
CA PRO A 337 60.64 -117.51 -147.30
C PRO A 337 60.47 -116.87 -148.72
N PRO A 338 60.87 -115.60 -149.04
CA PRO A 338 61.64 -114.61 -148.26
C PRO A 338 61.24 -113.09 -148.38
N GLU A 339 62.05 -112.22 -147.74
CA GLU A 339 62.30 -110.77 -148.02
C GLU A 339 61.15 -109.74 -147.81
N ARG A 340 61.38 -108.42 -147.60
CA ARG A 340 62.49 -107.61 -147.01
C ARG A 340 62.07 -106.12 -146.88
N ASN A 341 62.69 -105.36 -145.94
CA ASN A 341 62.47 -103.92 -145.64
C ASN A 341 61.08 -103.55 -145.07
N GLY A 342 60.90 -102.45 -144.32
CA GLY A 342 61.89 -101.50 -143.79
C GLY A 342 61.27 -100.39 -142.91
N SER A 343 62.05 -99.89 -141.95
CA SER A 343 61.78 -98.74 -141.04
C SER A 343 61.42 -97.42 -141.74
N GLY A 344 60.77 -96.40 -141.14
CA GLY A 344 60.37 -96.16 -139.73
C GLY A 344 60.98 -94.84 -139.18
N GLY A 345 60.30 -94.06 -138.32
CA GLY A 345 60.96 -92.90 -137.65
C GLY A 345 60.15 -91.77 -136.98
N ARG A 346 60.22 -91.74 -135.63
CA ARG A 346 60.56 -90.58 -134.74
C ARG A 346 59.73 -89.26 -134.68
N ARG A 347 59.19 -89.04 -133.47
CA ARG A 347 59.32 -87.84 -132.57
C ARG A 347 58.91 -86.43 -133.06
N ARG A 348 58.00 -85.79 -132.29
CA ARG A 348 58.18 -84.62 -131.36
C ARG A 348 56.78 -84.13 -130.91
N LYS A 349 56.57 -83.26 -129.91
CA LYS A 349 57.21 -82.91 -128.60
C LYS A 349 56.34 -81.77 -127.99
N ALA A 350 56.23 -81.68 -126.65
CA ALA A 350 55.84 -80.48 -125.87
C ALA A 350 54.36 -80.06 -125.97
N ASP A 351 53.73 -79.38 -124.99
CA ASP A 351 53.91 -79.19 -123.52
C ASP A 351 52.44 -79.10 -122.95
N GLY A 352 52.04 -79.17 -121.68
CA GLY A 352 52.61 -78.69 -120.41
C GLY A 352 52.24 -77.22 -120.15
N PRO A 353 51.83 -76.75 -118.93
CA PRO A 353 51.37 -77.41 -117.68
C PRO A 353 49.85 -77.07 -117.41
N GLY A 354 49.23 -76.99 -116.22
CA GLY A 354 49.67 -76.97 -114.81
C GLY A 354 48.47 -76.84 -113.82
N PRO A 355 48.69 -76.75 -112.49
CA PRO A 355 47.67 -76.95 -111.43
C PRO A 355 47.20 -75.61 -110.76
N THR A 356 46.52 -75.48 -109.60
CA THR A 356 46.68 -76.19 -108.30
C THR A 356 45.50 -76.03 -107.31
N GLU A 357 45.54 -76.93 -106.31
CA GLU A 357 44.77 -77.10 -105.06
C GLU A 357 44.58 -75.86 -104.16
N GLN A 358 43.59 -75.90 -103.24
CA GLN A 358 43.72 -75.87 -101.74
C GLN A 358 42.32 -75.70 -101.06
N GLN A 359 41.95 -76.48 -100.02
CA GLN A 359 42.10 -76.28 -98.54
C GLN A 359 41.38 -75.04 -97.96
N ALA A 360 40.87 -74.97 -96.72
CA ALA A 360 40.47 -75.95 -95.68
C ALA A 360 39.76 -75.19 -94.49
N GLN A 361 39.52 -75.84 -93.33
CA GLN A 361 39.24 -75.24 -91.98
C GLN A 361 37.81 -74.66 -91.78
N SER A 362 37.07 -74.79 -90.65
CA SER A 362 37.31 -74.89 -89.17
C SER A 362 37.52 -73.52 -88.49
N GLU A 363 37.14 -73.15 -87.25
CA GLU A 363 36.43 -73.71 -86.07
C GLU A 363 35.63 -72.54 -85.38
N ARG A 364 34.57 -72.63 -84.54
CA ARG A 364 34.07 -73.55 -83.47
C ARG A 364 34.53 -73.12 -82.04
N GLN A 365 33.66 -73.31 -81.03
CA GLN A 365 33.84 -73.01 -79.56
C GLN A 365 33.97 -71.51 -79.17
N ALA A 366 33.86 -71.07 -77.89
CA ALA A 366 33.02 -71.46 -76.73
C ALA A 366 33.15 -70.43 -75.55
N GLN A 367 32.34 -70.61 -74.49
CA GLN A 367 32.61 -70.32 -73.05
C GLN A 367 32.51 -68.89 -72.43
N GLU A 368 31.56 -68.81 -71.49
CA GLU A 368 31.56 -68.12 -70.17
C GLU A 368 32.74 -68.49 -69.23
N PRO A 369 32.85 -67.99 -67.96
CA PRO A 369 32.35 -66.74 -67.33
C PRO A 369 33.45 -66.03 -66.49
N GLY A 370 33.11 -64.95 -65.73
CA GLY A 370 34.01 -64.40 -64.71
C GLY A 370 33.40 -63.31 -63.78
N ALA A 371 33.11 -63.67 -62.54
CA ALA A 371 32.76 -62.79 -61.40
C ALA A 371 33.28 -63.46 -60.11
N PRO A 372 33.03 -62.97 -58.86
CA PRO A 372 32.58 -61.65 -58.37
C PRO A 372 33.51 -61.09 -57.26
N THR A 373 33.14 -59.96 -56.62
CA THR A 373 33.24 -59.63 -55.15
C THR A 373 33.18 -58.09 -54.93
N ALA A 374 32.94 -57.53 -53.73
CA ALA A 374 32.02 -57.85 -52.61
C ALA A 374 32.08 -56.73 -51.54
N ALA A 375 31.12 -56.71 -50.60
CA ALA A 375 30.99 -55.80 -49.44
C ALA A 375 30.76 -54.29 -49.74
N GLN A 376 29.90 -53.50 -49.10
CA GLN A 376 29.15 -53.47 -47.83
C GLN A 376 29.71 -52.55 -46.72
N ASN A 377 29.06 -51.38 -46.60
CA ASN A 377 28.51 -50.82 -45.34
C ASN A 377 29.53 -50.33 -44.26
N PRO A 378 29.11 -49.65 -43.16
CA PRO A 378 29.37 -48.20 -43.05
C PRO A 378 29.92 -47.79 -41.65
N ALA A 379 30.02 -46.49 -41.36
CA ALA A 379 29.74 -45.94 -40.01
C ALA A 379 29.72 -44.39 -39.98
N ASP A 380 28.76 -43.89 -39.22
CA ASP A 380 28.65 -42.67 -38.41
C ASP A 380 29.82 -41.67 -38.28
N GLY A 381 29.45 -40.39 -38.18
CA GLY A 381 30.27 -39.31 -37.64
C GLY A 381 29.36 -38.21 -37.05
N ASN A 382 29.41 -38.03 -35.74
CA ASN A 382 28.58 -37.10 -34.96
C ASN A 382 29.48 -36.25 -34.06
N ASP A 383 29.48 -34.91 -34.22
CA ASP A 383 29.98 -33.98 -33.20
C ASP A 383 29.55 -32.52 -33.45
N SER A 384 29.70 -31.67 -32.41
CA SER A 384 29.42 -30.22 -32.30
C SER A 384 27.93 -29.83 -32.44
N SER A 385 27.26 -29.22 -31.45
CA SER A 385 27.64 -28.16 -30.47
C SER A 385 27.81 -26.78 -31.08
N ASP A 386 26.92 -25.85 -30.72
CA ASP A 386 27.32 -24.57 -30.13
C ASP A 386 26.16 -23.95 -29.32
N ASP A 387 26.48 -23.11 -28.34
CA ASP A 387 25.51 -22.45 -27.45
C ASP A 387 24.85 -21.21 -28.08
N ASN A 388 23.72 -20.77 -27.51
CA ASN A 388 23.52 -19.37 -27.11
C ASN A 388 22.34 -19.24 -26.14
N ASP A 389 22.64 -18.82 -24.92
CA ASP A 389 21.71 -18.23 -23.95
C ASP A 389 21.75 -16.71 -24.14
N ASP A 390 20.58 -16.07 -24.22
CA ASP A 390 20.44 -14.73 -23.62
C ASP A 390 18.98 -14.50 -23.19
N SER A 391 18.81 -13.59 -22.24
CA SER A 391 17.62 -13.44 -21.41
C SER A 391 17.14 -11.98 -21.35
N GLN A 392 15.99 -11.77 -20.67
CA GLN A 392 15.38 -10.46 -20.35
C GLN A 392 14.68 -9.78 -21.56
N GLN A 393 13.62 -8.98 -21.38
CA GLN A 393 13.01 -8.43 -20.14
C GLN A 393 11.54 -8.84 -19.99
#